data_AF-H6LBT4-F1
#
_entry.id   AF-H6LBT4-F1
#
_cell.length_a   1.000
_cell.length_b   1.000
_cell.length_c   1.000
_cell.angle_alpha   90.00
_cell.angle_beta   90.00
_cell.angle_gamma   90.00
#
_symmetry.space_group_name_H-M   'P 1'
#
loop_
_entity.id
_entity.type
_entity.pdbx_description
1 polymer ?
#
loop_
_entity_poly.entity_id
_entity_poly.type
_entity_poly.pdbx_seq_one_letter_code
_entity_poly.pdbx_strand_id
1 'polypeptide(L)'
;MESQFYNILPVIIIFIFIFLINFFRRRKKNPSITLFRLINIFVYALELYCATSGINYLINHKTFLNYDNAFNLVSDFILAFTIYQFFISVVIQIWDGVIIDGYLSLKRSLNSFLLRVNNRPESIIQLKDDFENRLSNLKTDAFGKKQSIIINEIQIQTDNFIQKNLSIDDYRFFLEDKLLLIEHAIDTLNLGWQSSLLLRLFK
;
A
#
# COMPACT_ATOMS: atom_id res chain seq x y z
N MET A 1 38.51 -15.64 -17.82
CA MET A 1 37.96 -14.70 -16.82
C MET A 1 36.44 -14.71 -16.77
N GLU A 2 35.73 -15.17 -17.83
CA GLU A 2 34.26 -15.27 -17.86
C GLU A 2 33.66 -16.23 -16.81
N SER A 3 34.36 -17.31 -16.41
CA SER A 3 33.79 -18.31 -15.49
C SER A 3 33.69 -17.88 -14.01
N GLN A 4 34.40 -16.82 -13.59
CA GLN A 4 34.36 -16.38 -12.19
C GLN A 4 33.15 -15.50 -11.88
N PHE A 5 32.68 -14.70 -12.84
CA PHE A 5 31.50 -13.84 -12.67
C PHE A 5 30.20 -14.65 -12.50
N TYR A 6 30.06 -15.75 -13.25
CA TYR A 6 28.90 -16.66 -13.13
C TYR A 6 28.84 -17.38 -11.77
N ASN A 7 29.97 -17.58 -11.10
CA ASN A 7 30.01 -18.22 -9.78
C ASN A 7 29.72 -17.23 -8.64
N ILE A 8 29.88 -15.92 -8.86
CA ILE A 8 29.65 -14.89 -7.84
C ILE A 8 28.16 -14.52 -7.77
N LEU A 9 27.45 -14.51 -8.90
CA LEU A 9 26.04 -14.17 -9.01
C LEU A 9 25.11 -15.04 -8.13
N PRO A 10 25.19 -16.39 -8.14
CA PRO A 10 24.41 -17.23 -7.23
C PRO A 10 24.82 -17.05 -5.76
N VAL A 11 26.09 -16.77 -5.47
CA VAL A 11 26.55 -16.47 -4.10
C VAL A 11 25.94 -15.16 -3.59
N ILE A 12 25.89 -14.11 -4.42
CA ILE A 12 25.23 -12.84 -4.09
C ILE A 12 23.73 -13.06 -3.84
N ILE A 13 23.05 -13.84 -4.70
CA ILE A 13 21.62 -14.16 -4.53
C ILE A 13 21.38 -14.92 -3.22
N ILE A 14 22.20 -15.93 -2.90
CA ILE A 14 22.11 -16.68 -1.65
C ILE A 14 22.37 -15.76 -0.45
N PHE A 15 23.34 -14.85 -0.55
CA PHE A 15 23.65 -13.89 0.51
C PHE A 15 22.49 -12.90 0.75
N ILE A 16 21.88 -12.41 -0.33
CA ILE A 16 20.65 -11.60 -0.32
C ILE A 16 19.51 -12.38 0.36
N PHE A 17 19.35 -13.66 0.04
CA PHE A 17 18.31 -14.51 0.62
C PHE A 17 18.52 -14.77 2.12
N ILE A 18 19.75 -15.09 2.52
CA ILE A 18 20.13 -15.28 3.93
C ILE A 18 19.96 -13.97 4.72
N PHE A 19 20.27 -12.84 4.09
CA PHE A 19 20.06 -11.51 4.67
C PHE A 19 18.56 -11.24 4.86
N LEU A 20 17.72 -11.50 3.85
CA LEU A 20 16.25 -11.37 3.91
C LEU A 20 15.62 -12.28 4.98
N ILE A 21 16.10 -13.51 5.14
CA ILE A 21 15.61 -14.44 6.18
C ILE A 21 15.97 -13.93 7.59
N ASN A 22 17.22 -13.51 7.81
CA ASN A 22 17.65 -12.94 9.09
C ASN A 22 16.92 -11.60 9.38
N PHE A 23 16.60 -10.84 8.33
CA PHE A 23 15.84 -9.59 8.33
C PHE A 23 14.41 -9.76 8.87
N PHE A 24 13.65 -10.75 8.38
CA PHE A 24 12.32 -11.03 8.92
C PHE A 24 12.36 -11.45 10.40
N ARG A 25 13.42 -12.16 10.79
CA ARG A 25 13.60 -12.67 12.14
C ARG A 25 13.94 -11.56 13.15
N ARG A 26 14.72 -10.55 12.75
CA ARG A 26 15.08 -9.39 13.59
C ARG A 26 13.99 -8.33 13.67
N ARG A 27 13.20 -8.11 12.61
CA ARG A 27 12.03 -7.19 12.63
C ARG A 27 11.04 -7.51 13.75
N LYS A 28 10.84 -8.80 14.06
CA LYS A 28 9.99 -9.24 15.18
C LYS A 28 10.59 -9.00 16.57
N LYS A 29 11.92 -8.84 16.69
CA LYS A 29 12.61 -8.78 18.00
C LYS A 29 12.99 -7.37 18.45
N ASN A 30 13.32 -6.45 17.54
CA ASN A 30 13.79 -5.09 17.90
C ASN A 30 13.02 -3.99 17.15
N PRO A 31 12.06 -3.31 17.81
CA PRO A 31 11.19 -2.31 17.18
C PRO A 31 11.82 -0.90 17.10
N SER A 32 13.13 -0.79 16.87
CA SER A 32 13.77 0.52 16.69
C SER A 32 13.28 1.18 15.39
N ILE A 33 12.73 2.39 15.50
CA ILE A 33 12.24 3.19 14.36
C ILE A 33 13.36 3.46 13.35
N THR A 34 14.56 3.76 13.83
CA THR A 34 15.74 4.03 12.97
C THR A 34 16.17 2.79 12.22
N LEU A 35 16.21 1.65 12.90
CA LEU A 35 16.53 0.37 12.30
C LEU A 35 15.49 0.02 11.21
N PHE A 36 14.21 0.25 11.48
CA PHE A 36 13.13 0.05 10.52
C PHE A 36 13.26 0.92 9.26
N ARG A 37 13.63 2.18 9.40
CA ARG A 37 13.85 3.09 8.24
C ARG A 37 15.02 2.63 7.37
N LEU A 38 16.17 2.34 7.98
CA LEU A 38 17.34 1.86 7.24
C LEU A 38 17.04 0.55 6.50
N ILE A 39 16.35 -0.37 7.17
CA ILE A 39 15.84 -1.63 6.61
C ILE A 39 15.02 -1.39 5.34
N ASN A 40 14.06 -0.47 5.38
CA ASN A 40 13.21 -0.18 4.22
C ASN A 40 14.02 0.40 3.05
N ILE A 41 14.99 1.28 3.33
CA ILE A 41 15.89 1.82 2.31
C ILE A 41 16.70 0.70 1.66
N PHE A 42 17.24 -0.23 2.45
CA PHE A 42 18.00 -1.37 1.92
C PHE A 42 17.15 -2.31 1.07
N VAL A 43 15.94 -2.65 1.49
CA VAL A 43 15.04 -3.49 0.67
C VAL A 43 14.71 -2.80 -0.64
N TYR A 44 14.43 -1.49 -0.62
CA TYR A 44 14.15 -0.75 -1.83
C TYR A 44 15.37 -0.70 -2.78
N ALA A 45 16.56 -0.45 -2.24
CA ALA A 45 17.80 -0.47 -3.03
C ALA A 45 18.08 -1.84 -3.65
N LEU A 46 17.78 -2.91 -2.92
CA LEU A 46 17.94 -4.29 -3.39
C LEU A 46 16.91 -4.62 -4.48
N GLU A 47 15.66 -4.21 -4.29
CA GLU A 47 14.60 -4.35 -5.29
C GLU A 47 14.99 -3.67 -6.60
N LEU A 48 15.47 -2.42 -6.51
CA LEU A 48 15.97 -1.66 -7.64
C LEU A 48 17.11 -2.37 -8.35
N TYR A 49 18.10 -2.84 -7.59
CA TYR A 49 19.26 -3.53 -8.17
C TYR A 49 18.85 -4.82 -8.89
N CYS A 50 18.03 -5.67 -8.25
CA CYS A 50 17.58 -6.93 -8.82
C CYS A 50 16.70 -6.73 -10.06
N ALA A 51 15.75 -5.80 -10.00
CA ALA A 51 14.85 -5.54 -11.12
C ALA A 51 15.57 -4.90 -12.31
N THR A 52 16.45 -3.93 -12.05
CA THR A 52 17.27 -3.29 -13.10
C THR A 52 18.19 -4.31 -13.76
N SER A 53 18.86 -5.17 -12.97
CA SER A 53 19.70 -6.24 -13.51
C SER A 53 18.89 -7.25 -14.32
N GLY A 54 17.68 -7.60 -13.88
CA GLY A 54 16.77 -8.49 -14.61
C GLY A 54 16.31 -7.91 -15.95
N ILE A 55 15.92 -6.63 -15.98
CA ILE A 55 15.50 -5.94 -17.21
C ILE A 55 16.67 -5.81 -18.18
N ASN A 56 17.86 -5.46 -17.69
CA ASN A 56 19.07 -5.42 -18.52
C ASN A 56 19.39 -6.78 -19.15
N TYR A 57 19.27 -7.86 -18.35
CA TYR A 57 19.44 -9.22 -18.87
C TYR A 57 18.42 -9.54 -19.98
N LEU A 58 17.17 -9.10 -19.85
CA LEU A 58 16.11 -9.32 -20.85
C LEU A 58 16.31 -8.49 -22.13
N ILE A 59 16.72 -7.23 -22.01
CA ILE A 59 16.87 -6.32 -23.15
C ILE A 59 18.15 -6.60 -23.93
N ASN A 60 19.26 -6.87 -23.24
CA ASN A 60 20.58 -6.92 -23.86
C ASN A 60 21.48 -8.02 -23.27
N HIS A 61 20.96 -9.25 -23.22
CA HIS A 61 21.66 -10.43 -22.68
C HIS A 61 23.12 -10.58 -23.17
N LYS A 62 23.39 -10.32 -24.46
CA LYS A 62 24.72 -10.54 -25.07
C LYS A 62 25.75 -9.49 -24.65
N THR A 63 25.35 -8.24 -24.48
CA THR A 63 26.21 -7.14 -24.01
C THR A 63 26.31 -7.10 -22.49
N PHE A 64 25.27 -7.56 -21.77
CA PHE A 64 25.28 -7.61 -20.30
C PHE A 64 26.41 -8.49 -19.73
N LEU A 65 26.72 -9.59 -20.42
CA LEU A 65 27.76 -10.54 -20.01
C LEU A 65 29.16 -10.11 -20.45
N ASN A 66 29.26 -9.34 -21.55
CA ASN A 66 30.52 -8.95 -22.20
C ASN A 66 30.58 -7.44 -22.38
N TYR A 67 30.73 -6.69 -21.28
CA TYR A 67 30.98 -5.26 -21.34
C TYR A 67 32.47 -4.98 -21.54
N ASP A 68 32.84 -4.57 -22.76
CA ASP A 68 34.18 -4.05 -23.05
C ASP A 68 34.35 -2.58 -22.58
N ASN A 69 33.25 -1.87 -22.31
CA ASN A 69 33.25 -0.46 -21.92
C ASN A 69 32.28 -0.17 -20.77
N ALA A 70 32.79 0.38 -19.66
CA ALA A 70 32.04 0.75 -18.47
C ALA A 70 30.94 1.80 -18.74
N PHE A 71 31.14 2.68 -19.74
CA PHE A 71 30.13 3.69 -20.09
C PHE A 71 28.83 3.06 -20.62
N ASN A 72 28.95 2.03 -21.48
CA ASN A 72 27.80 1.33 -22.03
C ASN A 72 27.03 0.57 -20.94
N LEU A 73 27.74 0.02 -19.96
CA LEU A 73 27.14 -0.63 -18.79
C LEU A 73 26.28 0.36 -17.99
N VAL A 74 26.81 1.54 -17.70
CA VAL A 74 26.08 2.58 -16.97
C VAL A 74 24.86 3.07 -17.76
N SER A 75 25.01 3.29 -19.06
CA SER A 75 23.91 3.72 -19.93
C SER A 75 22.75 2.71 -19.95
N ASP A 76 23.06 1.43 -20.13
CA ASP A 76 22.06 0.36 -20.12
C ASP A 76 21.39 0.25 -18.74
N PHE A 77 22.16 0.36 -17.66
CA PHE A 77 21.64 0.36 -16.28
C PHE A 77 20.69 1.53 -16.00
N ILE A 78 20.99 2.73 -16.49
CA ILE A 78 20.09 3.90 -16.38
C ILE A 78 18.79 3.65 -17.16
N LEU A 79 18.88 3.07 -18.35
CA LEU A 79 17.71 2.77 -19.18
C LEU A 79 16.81 1.73 -18.51
N ALA A 80 17.37 0.61 -18.04
CA ALA A 80 16.61 -0.41 -17.32
C ALA A 80 16.01 0.11 -16.00
N PHE A 81 16.76 0.96 -15.27
CA PHE A 81 16.24 1.63 -14.07
C PHE A 81 15.04 2.51 -14.40
N THR A 82 15.11 3.27 -15.50
CA THR A 82 14.03 4.15 -15.93
C THR A 82 12.79 3.36 -16.33
N ILE A 83 12.94 2.26 -17.06
CA ILE A 83 11.83 1.36 -17.42
C ILE A 83 11.18 0.79 -16.16
N TYR A 84 11.99 0.30 -15.22
CA TYR A 84 11.50 -0.24 -13.97
C TYR A 84 10.74 0.80 -13.15
N GLN A 85 11.31 2.00 -12.99
CA GLN A 85 10.68 3.10 -12.25
C GLN A 85 9.37 3.53 -12.89
N PHE A 86 9.31 3.58 -14.22
CA PHE A 86 8.06 3.86 -14.93
C PHE A 86 7.01 2.79 -14.63
N PHE A 87 7.36 1.51 -14.75
CA PHE A 87 6.44 0.41 -14.50
C PHE A 87 5.94 0.39 -13.06
N ILE A 88 6.85 0.54 -12.09
CA ILE A 88 6.51 0.64 -10.67
C ILE A 88 5.61 1.82 -10.39
N SER A 89 5.94 3.00 -10.94
CA SER A 89 5.14 4.20 -10.73
C SER A 89 3.71 3.99 -11.21
N VAL A 90 3.52 3.39 -12.39
CA VAL A 90 2.19 3.07 -12.92
C VAL A 90 1.48 2.02 -12.07
N VAL A 91 2.11 0.89 -11.76
CA VAL A 91 1.48 -0.18 -10.96
C VAL A 91 1.10 0.31 -9.57
N ILE A 92 1.98 1.07 -8.91
CA ILE A 92 1.73 1.60 -7.58
C ILE A 92 0.67 2.70 -7.62
N GLN A 93 0.68 3.59 -8.61
CA GLN A 93 -0.38 4.59 -8.77
C GLN A 93 -1.75 3.96 -9.02
N ILE A 94 -1.82 2.89 -9.82
CA ILE A 94 -3.07 2.16 -10.04
C ILE A 94 -3.51 1.48 -8.74
N TRP A 95 -2.59 0.78 -8.06
CA TRP A 95 -2.89 0.11 -6.79
C TRP A 95 -3.39 1.11 -5.74
N ASP A 96 -2.63 2.18 -5.50
CA ASP A 96 -2.98 3.22 -4.53
C ASP A 96 -4.25 3.96 -4.95
N GLY A 97 -4.42 4.22 -6.25
CA GLY A 97 -5.63 4.82 -6.82
C GLY A 97 -6.89 4.04 -6.46
N VAL A 98 -6.88 2.72 -6.64
CA VAL A 98 -8.02 1.86 -6.26
C VAL A 98 -8.31 1.94 -4.76
N ILE A 99 -7.27 1.93 -3.92
CA ILE A 99 -7.42 2.02 -2.46
C ILE A 99 -7.97 3.41 -2.06
N ILE A 100 -7.44 4.47 -2.65
CA ILE A 100 -7.84 5.86 -2.43
C ILE A 100 -9.29 6.06 -2.86
N ASP A 101 -9.69 5.55 -4.03
CA ASP A 101 -11.06 5.61 -4.51
C ASP A 101 -12.03 4.92 -3.54
N GLY A 102 -11.62 3.79 -2.97
CA GLY A 102 -12.34 3.14 -1.88
C GLY A 102 -12.54 4.08 -0.67
N TYR A 103 -11.45 4.63 -0.14
CA TYR A 103 -11.53 5.59 0.98
C TYR A 103 -12.35 6.84 0.66
N LEU A 104 -12.25 7.37 -0.56
CA LEU A 104 -13.04 8.52 -1.02
C LEU A 104 -14.53 8.18 -1.09
N SER A 105 -14.89 6.99 -1.58
CA SER A 105 -16.27 6.51 -1.61
C SER A 105 -16.85 6.37 -0.20
N LEU A 106 -16.06 5.81 0.73
CA LEU A 106 -16.42 5.70 2.14
C LEU A 106 -16.61 7.08 2.79
N LYS A 107 -15.68 8.02 2.55
CA LYS A 107 -15.75 9.41 3.02
C LYS A 107 -17.01 10.11 2.51
N ARG A 108 -17.34 9.98 1.22
CA ARG A 108 -18.56 10.56 0.63
C ARG A 108 -19.82 10.00 1.28
N SER A 109 -19.86 8.69 1.52
CA SER A 109 -20.97 8.03 2.19
C SER A 109 -21.10 8.56 3.62
N LEU A 110 -20.04 8.56 4.41
CA LEU A 110 -20.04 9.08 5.78
C LEU A 110 -20.45 10.55 5.88
N ASN A 111 -19.95 11.41 5.00
CA ASN A 111 -20.36 12.82 4.96
C ASN A 111 -21.86 12.97 4.69
N SER A 112 -22.42 12.16 3.80
CA SER A 112 -23.87 12.13 3.56
C SER A 112 -24.65 11.67 4.79
N PHE A 113 -24.09 10.74 5.58
CA PHE A 113 -24.71 10.29 6.83
C PHE A 113 -24.69 11.38 7.88
N LEU A 114 -23.50 11.95 8.14
CA LEU A 114 -23.32 13.04 9.09
C LEU A 114 -24.25 14.22 8.81
N LEU A 115 -24.36 14.63 7.54
CA LEU A 115 -25.25 15.72 7.14
C LEU A 115 -26.73 15.41 7.40
N ARG A 116 -27.15 14.15 7.27
CA ARG A 116 -28.53 13.73 7.58
C ARG A 116 -28.76 13.61 9.08
N VAL A 117 -27.80 13.09 9.84
CA VAL A 117 -27.85 13.07 11.32
C VAL A 117 -28.02 14.49 11.86
N ASN A 118 -27.33 15.46 11.27
CA ASN A 118 -27.37 16.85 11.70
C ASN A 118 -28.71 17.55 11.42
N ASN A 119 -29.37 17.19 10.32
CA ASN A 119 -30.54 17.94 9.84
C ASN A 119 -31.88 17.19 10.01
N ARG A 120 -31.88 15.85 10.04
CA ARG A 120 -33.09 15.00 10.06
C ARG A 120 -32.86 13.67 10.79
N PRO A 121 -32.68 13.68 12.13
CA PRO A 121 -32.34 12.48 12.89
C PRO A 121 -33.40 11.37 12.85
N GLU A 122 -34.67 11.72 12.64
CA GLU A 122 -35.76 10.73 12.55
C GLU A 122 -35.70 9.88 11.26
N SER A 123 -34.99 10.35 10.23
CA SER A 123 -34.79 9.62 8.97
C SER A 123 -33.70 8.53 9.04
N ILE A 124 -33.07 8.35 10.20
CA ILE A 124 -31.92 7.44 10.37
C ILE A 124 -32.32 5.95 10.25
N ILE A 125 -33.57 5.59 10.51
CA ILE A 125 -34.04 4.21 10.34
C ILE A 125 -34.02 3.79 8.87
N GLN A 126 -34.41 4.69 7.96
CA GLN A 126 -34.34 4.46 6.51
C GLN A 126 -32.89 4.47 5.99
N LEU A 127 -31.96 5.02 6.77
CA LEU A 127 -30.55 5.10 6.42
C LEU A 127 -29.80 3.79 6.63
N LYS A 128 -30.23 2.91 7.54
CA LYS A 128 -29.59 1.60 7.71
C LYS A 128 -29.64 0.80 6.42
N ASP A 129 -30.83 0.68 5.84
CA ASP A 129 -31.03 -0.06 4.59
C ASP A 129 -30.28 0.60 3.43
N ASP A 130 -30.29 1.93 3.35
CA ASP A 130 -29.58 2.70 2.31
C ASP A 130 -28.05 2.59 2.48
N PHE A 131 -27.56 2.51 3.73
CA PHE A 131 -26.15 2.27 4.04
C PHE A 131 -25.75 0.85 3.72
N GLU A 132 -26.55 -0.13 4.15
CA GLU A 132 -26.30 -1.55 3.93
C GLU A 132 -26.34 -1.87 2.44
N ASN A 133 -27.23 -1.24 1.67
CA ASN A 133 -27.26 -1.33 0.21
C ASN A 133 -26.04 -0.67 -0.45
N ARG A 134 -25.63 0.51 0.02
CA ARG A 134 -24.39 1.14 -0.49
C ARG A 134 -23.16 0.31 -0.12
N LEU A 135 -23.11 -0.24 1.09
CA LEU A 135 -22.02 -1.07 1.59
C LEU A 135 -21.97 -2.44 0.94
N SER A 136 -23.11 -3.07 0.66
CA SER A 136 -23.16 -4.36 -0.03
C SER A 136 -22.66 -4.23 -1.47
N ASN A 137 -22.99 -3.14 -2.14
CA ASN A 137 -22.45 -2.78 -3.45
C ASN A 137 -20.95 -2.42 -3.42
N LEU A 138 -20.41 -2.07 -2.25
CA LEU A 138 -18.98 -1.83 -2.02
C LEU A 138 -18.25 -3.09 -1.52
N LYS A 139 -18.95 -4.12 -1.02
CA LYS A 139 -18.36 -5.39 -0.53
C LYS A 139 -17.86 -6.32 -1.64
N THR A 140 -18.15 -6.04 -2.90
CA THR A 140 -17.55 -6.72 -4.07
C THR A 140 -16.10 -6.27 -4.26
N ASP A 141 -15.16 -7.02 -3.68
CA ASP A 141 -13.71 -7.14 -3.97
C ASP A 141 -12.83 -5.88 -4.04
N ALA A 142 -13.38 -4.67 -4.03
CA ALA A 142 -12.63 -3.41 -4.21
C ALA A 142 -12.07 -2.84 -2.89
N PHE A 143 -12.61 -3.25 -1.74
CA PHE A 143 -12.20 -2.72 -0.44
C PHE A 143 -11.26 -3.67 0.30
N GLY A 144 -10.09 -3.17 0.67
CA GLY A 144 -9.14 -3.89 1.50
C GLY A 144 -9.63 -4.14 2.93
N LYS A 145 -8.96 -5.05 3.65
CA LYS A 145 -9.31 -5.45 5.03
C LYS A 145 -9.52 -4.27 5.99
N LYS A 146 -8.74 -3.18 5.82
CA LYS A 146 -8.82 -2.00 6.69
C LYS A 146 -10.13 -1.26 6.52
N GLN A 147 -10.60 -1.09 5.29
CA GLN A 147 -11.86 -0.43 5.03
C GLN A 147 -13.03 -1.29 5.49
N SER A 148 -12.96 -2.63 5.34
CA SER A 148 -13.98 -3.54 5.89
C SER A 148 -14.14 -3.40 7.41
N ILE A 149 -13.04 -3.21 8.15
CA ILE A 149 -13.09 -3.00 9.60
C ILE A 149 -13.84 -1.70 9.92
N ILE A 150 -13.48 -0.60 9.26
CA ILE A 150 -14.15 0.70 9.46
C ILE A 150 -15.65 0.60 9.15
N ILE A 151 -15.99 -0.06 8.05
CA ILE A 151 -17.38 -0.32 7.65
C ILE A 151 -18.13 -1.06 8.76
N ASN A 152 -17.57 -2.16 9.27
CA ASN A 152 -18.22 -2.96 10.32
C ASN A 152 -18.40 -2.15 11.61
N GLU A 153 -17.41 -1.34 12.00
CA GLU A 153 -17.51 -0.46 13.17
C GLU A 153 -18.64 0.56 13.01
N ILE A 154 -18.79 1.15 11.82
CA ILE A 154 -19.87 2.09 11.53
C ILE A 154 -21.22 1.37 11.59
N GLN A 155 -21.34 0.17 11.02
CA GLN A 155 -22.58 -0.62 11.09
C GLN A 155 -23.00 -0.88 12.53
N ILE A 156 -22.07 -1.34 13.39
CA ILE A 156 -22.34 -1.61 14.81
C ILE A 156 -22.81 -0.35 15.53
N GLN A 157 -22.13 0.79 15.33
CA GLN A 157 -22.51 2.04 16.01
C GLN A 157 -23.82 2.62 15.49
N THR A 158 -24.11 2.45 14.19
CA THR A 158 -25.39 2.81 13.60
C THR A 158 -26.53 2.02 14.25
N ASP A 159 -26.33 0.70 14.45
CA ASP A 159 -27.31 -0.15 15.13
C ASP A 159 -27.53 0.25 16.59
N ASN A 160 -26.45 0.55 17.32
CA ASN A 160 -26.56 1.06 18.69
C ASN A 160 -27.34 2.37 18.76
N PHE A 161 -27.11 3.28 17.81
CA PHE A 161 -27.85 4.53 17.72
C PHE A 161 -29.33 4.30 17.41
N ILE A 162 -29.66 3.44 16.44
CA ILE A 162 -31.06 3.10 16.08
C ILE A 162 -31.80 2.46 17.26
N GLN A 163 -31.11 1.59 18.01
CA GLN A 163 -31.64 0.98 19.23
C GLN A 163 -31.73 1.94 20.41
N LYS A 164 -31.35 3.22 20.23
CA LYS A 164 -31.30 4.26 21.28
C LYS A 164 -30.33 3.96 22.43
N ASN A 165 -29.35 3.10 22.18
CA ASN A 165 -28.27 2.80 23.11
C ASN A 165 -27.12 3.84 23.02
N LEU A 166 -27.17 4.74 22.05
CA LEU A 166 -26.18 5.78 21.80
C LEU A 166 -26.89 7.14 21.65
N SER A 167 -26.33 8.19 22.24
CA SER A 167 -26.85 9.55 22.03
C SER A 167 -26.50 10.06 20.62
N ILE A 168 -27.23 11.07 20.14
CA ILE A 168 -26.97 11.67 18.83
C ILE A 168 -25.62 12.39 18.78
N ASP A 169 -25.21 13.01 19.89
CA ASP A 169 -23.93 13.74 19.97
C ASP A 169 -22.76 12.75 19.96
N ASP A 170 -22.88 11.63 20.68
CA ASP A 170 -21.88 10.55 20.65
C ASP A 170 -21.80 9.90 19.27
N TYR A 171 -22.95 9.71 18.61
CA TYR A 171 -22.98 9.18 17.24
C TYR A 171 -22.30 10.13 16.25
N ARG A 172 -22.60 11.43 16.35
CA ARG A 172 -21.98 12.47 15.52
C ARG A 172 -20.46 12.47 15.71
N PHE A 173 -20.01 12.50 16.96
CA PHE A 173 -18.59 12.50 17.29
C PHE A 173 -17.89 11.26 16.73
N PHE A 174 -18.52 10.08 16.84
CA PHE A 174 -17.98 8.85 16.26
C PHE A 174 -17.84 8.95 14.73
N LEU A 175 -18.85 9.46 14.02
CA LEU A 175 -18.78 9.61 12.56
C LEU A 175 -17.69 10.62 12.13
N GLU A 176 -17.54 11.72 12.86
CA GLU A 176 -16.50 12.73 12.63
C GLU A 176 -15.09 12.16 12.86
N ASP A 177 -14.89 11.37 13.93
CA ASP A 177 -13.62 10.66 14.19
C ASP A 177 -13.27 9.70 13.04
N LYS A 178 -14.25 8.93 12.56
CA LYS A 178 -14.03 8.03 11.41
C LYS A 178 -13.68 8.78 10.13
N LEU A 179 -14.30 9.93 9.88
CA LEU A 179 -13.95 10.78 8.73
C LEU A 179 -12.49 11.23 8.80
N LEU A 180 -12.03 11.70 9.96
CA LEU A 180 -10.66 12.15 10.19
C LEU A 180 -9.65 11.00 9.98
N LEU A 181 -9.96 9.80 10.48
CA LEU A 181 -9.13 8.61 10.25
C LEU A 181 -9.02 8.24 8.76
N ILE A 182 -10.11 8.39 8.00
CA ILE A 182 -10.12 8.16 6.55
C ILE A 182 -9.28 9.19 5.82
N GLU A 183 -9.38 10.47 6.19
CA GLU A 183 -8.55 11.54 5.62
C GLU A 183 -7.06 11.28 5.85
N HIS A 184 -6.67 10.95 7.07
CA HIS A 184 -5.28 10.58 7.36
C HIS A 184 -4.82 9.34 6.59
N ALA A 185 -5.70 8.36 6.36
CA ALA A 185 -5.38 7.19 5.55
C ALA A 185 -5.12 7.57 4.08
N ILE A 186 -5.96 8.44 3.51
CA ILE A 186 -5.78 8.97 2.14
C ILE A 186 -4.47 9.75 2.04
N ASP A 187 -4.21 10.67 2.97
CA ASP A 187 -3.00 11.48 2.98
C ASP A 187 -1.75 10.60 3.08
N THR A 188 -1.79 9.56 3.91
CA THR A 188 -0.68 8.61 4.07
C THR A 188 -0.40 7.81 2.79
N LEU A 189 -1.44 7.47 2.02
CA LEU A 189 -1.31 6.77 0.74
C LEU A 189 -0.77 7.68 -0.36
N ASN A 190 -1.11 8.97 -0.33
CA ASN A 190 -0.57 9.97 -1.26
C ASN A 190 0.93 10.26 -1.06
N LEU A 191 1.52 9.87 0.06
CA LEU A 191 2.95 10.02 0.31
C LEU A 191 3.75 8.93 -0.46
N GLY A 192 4.27 9.29 -1.63
CA GLY A 192 4.91 8.41 -2.62
C GLY A 192 6.19 7.65 -2.22
N TRP A 193 6.69 7.77 -0.99
CA TRP A 193 7.87 7.03 -0.48
C TRP A 193 7.58 5.54 -0.21
N GLN A 194 6.33 5.11 -0.36
CA GLN A 194 5.95 3.69 -0.32
C GLN A 194 6.22 2.96 -1.66
N SER A 195 7.04 3.50 -2.56
CA SER A 195 7.22 3.01 -3.94
C SER A 195 7.98 1.67 -4.09
N SER A 196 8.21 0.91 -3.00
CA SER A 196 8.77 -0.45 -3.06
C SER A 196 7.65 -1.49 -3.16
N LEU A 197 7.65 -2.33 -4.19
CA LEU A 197 6.69 -3.42 -4.29
C LEU A 197 6.98 -4.52 -3.26
N LEU A 198 8.25 -4.82 -2.98
CA LEU A 198 8.60 -5.85 -1.99
C LEU A 198 8.13 -5.46 -0.58
N LEU A 199 8.35 -4.21 -0.17
CA LEU A 199 7.88 -3.75 1.14
C LEU A 199 6.35 -3.77 1.26
N ARG A 200 5.62 -3.66 0.15
CA ARG A 200 4.15 -3.75 0.11
C ARG A 200 3.67 -5.20 0.18
N LEU A 201 4.27 -6.11 -0.57
CA LEU A 201 3.91 -7.54 -0.56
C LEU A 201 4.19 -8.22 0.78
N PHE A 202 5.23 -7.76 1.49
CA PHE A 202 5.66 -8.33 2.78
C PHE A 202 5.21 -7.53 4.02
N LYS A 203 4.27 -6.59 3.86
CA LYS A 203 3.70 -5.82 4.97
C LYS A 203 2.59 -6.60 5.67
#